data_AF-A0A5C7JP31-F1
#
_entry.id   AF-A0A5C7JP31-F1
#
_cell.length_a   1.000
_cell.length_b   1.000
_cell.length_c   1.000
_cell.angle_alpha   90.00
_cell.angle_beta   90.00
_cell.angle_gamma   90.00
#
_symmetry.space_group_name_H-M   'P 1'
#
loop_
_entity.id
_entity.type
_entity.pdbx_description
1 polymer ?
#
loop_
_entity_poly.entity_id
_entity_poly.type
_entity_poly.pdbx_seq_one_letter_code
_entity_poly.pdbx_strand_id
1 'polypeptide(L)'
;MSGFNNTSGYNGNENLKLEGIKINWTPEQIQEYIKCAKDPIYFSEKYIKIVHVDHGVIPIELYDFQKEIIQKATDNRNTIVLTGRQQGKCHSYDTKLTVRCVETGEIYEMEVGVFFEWQKFRKQVKEFLSTCLTSD
;
A
#
# COMPACT_ATOMS: atom_id res chain seq x y z
N MET A 1 -39.09 -6.50 26.27
CA MET A 1 -37.63 -6.25 26.26
C MET A 1 -37.01 -7.06 25.14
N SER A 2 -36.98 -6.51 23.93
CA SER A 2 -36.40 -7.15 22.75
C SER A 2 -34.93 -6.77 22.63
N GLY A 3 -34.03 -7.75 22.77
CA GLY A 3 -32.59 -7.57 22.60
C GLY A 3 -32.25 -7.28 21.15
N PHE A 4 -31.61 -6.14 20.90
CA PHE A 4 -31.00 -5.81 19.61
C PHE A 4 -29.71 -6.63 19.44
N ASN A 5 -29.73 -7.63 18.57
CA ASN A 5 -28.51 -8.27 18.09
C ASN A 5 -27.76 -7.25 17.21
N ASN A 6 -26.73 -6.61 17.76
CA ASN A 6 -25.78 -5.80 16.99
C ASN A 6 -24.86 -6.74 16.19
N THR A 7 -25.40 -7.35 15.14
CA THR A 7 -24.69 -8.25 14.20
C THR A 7 -24.11 -7.50 12.99
N SER A 8 -24.03 -6.18 13.04
CA SER A 8 -23.65 -5.30 11.92
C SER A 8 -22.16 -4.92 11.98
N GLY A 9 -21.29 -5.92 11.85
CA GLY A 9 -19.85 -5.75 11.60
C GLY A 9 -19.06 -4.84 12.56
N TYR A 10 -17.79 -4.59 12.26
CA TYR A 10 -16.93 -3.75 13.11
C TYR A 10 -17.29 -2.27 12.99
N ASN A 11 -17.54 -1.61 14.13
CA ASN A 11 -17.90 -0.19 14.22
C ASN A 11 -19.09 0.20 13.32
N GLY A 12 -20.08 -0.68 13.20
CA GLY A 12 -21.26 -0.48 12.33
C GLY A 12 -21.02 -0.71 10.84
N ASN A 13 -19.81 -1.15 10.44
CA ASN A 13 -19.49 -1.49 9.06
C ASN A 13 -19.61 -2.99 8.82
N GLU A 14 -20.65 -3.40 8.10
CA GLU A 14 -20.96 -4.80 7.78
C GLU A 14 -19.88 -5.51 6.95
N ASN A 15 -19.07 -4.76 6.18
CA ASN A 15 -17.98 -5.34 5.39
C ASN A 15 -16.78 -5.74 6.25
N LEU A 16 -16.72 -5.28 7.50
CA LEU A 16 -15.64 -5.59 8.42
C LEU A 16 -16.08 -6.65 9.42
N LYS A 17 -15.30 -7.72 9.49
CA LYS A 17 -15.51 -8.79 10.47
C LYS A 17 -15.18 -8.28 11.88
N LEU A 18 -16.03 -8.62 12.87
CA LEU A 18 -15.73 -8.36 14.29
C LEU A 18 -14.59 -9.26 14.81
N GLU A 19 -13.90 -8.76 15.82
CA GLU A 19 -12.88 -9.52 16.55
C GLU A 19 -13.51 -10.70 17.32
N GLY A 20 -12.72 -11.76 17.55
CA GLY A 20 -13.12 -12.89 18.39
C GLY A 20 -14.24 -13.80 17.84
N ILE A 21 -14.81 -13.52 16.66
CA ILE A 21 -15.82 -14.39 16.05
C ILE A 21 -15.21 -15.76 15.73
N LYS A 22 -15.78 -16.81 16.35
CA LYS A 22 -15.52 -18.21 16.01
C LYS A 22 -16.13 -18.51 14.63
N ILE A 23 -15.26 -18.76 13.65
CA ILE A 23 -15.68 -19.26 12.33
C ILE A 23 -15.70 -20.78 12.40
N ASN A 24 -16.81 -21.39 11.97
CA ASN A 24 -16.84 -22.82 11.72
C ASN A 24 -16.23 -23.09 10.34
N TRP A 25 -15.08 -23.74 10.31
CA TRP A 25 -14.33 -23.98 9.08
C TRP A 25 -14.75 -25.30 8.44
N THR A 26 -15.09 -25.26 7.15
CA THR A 26 -15.24 -26.49 6.35
C THR A 26 -13.88 -26.94 5.79
N PRO A 27 -13.70 -28.22 5.46
CA PRO A 27 -12.46 -28.71 4.85
C PRO A 27 -12.08 -27.95 3.57
N GLU A 28 -13.05 -27.57 2.75
CA GLU A 28 -12.84 -26.83 1.51
C GLU A 28 -12.35 -25.40 1.78
N GLN A 29 -12.88 -24.74 2.82
CA GLN A 29 -12.43 -23.40 3.22
C GLN A 29 -10.98 -23.43 3.73
N ILE A 30 -10.60 -24.48 4.45
CA ILE A 30 -9.22 -24.67 4.92
C ILE A 30 -8.29 -24.89 3.71
N GLN A 31 -8.69 -25.72 2.75
CA GLN A 31 -7.92 -25.96 1.53
C GLN A 31 -7.74 -24.67 0.73
N GLU A 32 -8.80 -23.88 0.55
CA GLU A 32 -8.72 -22.61 -0.17
C GLU A 32 -7.85 -21.59 0.57
N TYR A 33 -7.93 -21.53 1.89
CA TYR A 33 -7.08 -20.68 2.70
C TYR A 33 -5.59 -21.03 2.52
N ILE A 34 -5.26 -22.32 2.58
CA ILE A 34 -3.88 -22.81 2.35
C ILE A 34 -3.44 -22.49 0.93
N LYS A 35 -4.32 -22.63 -0.06
CA LYS A 35 -4.03 -22.29 -1.46
C LYS A 35 -3.69 -20.81 -1.61
N CYS A 36 -4.51 -19.93 -1.06
CA CYS A 36 -4.26 -18.48 -1.06
C CYS A 36 -2.97 -18.09 -0.33
N ALA A 37 -2.64 -18.80 0.75
CA ALA A 37 -1.40 -18.55 1.50
C ALA A 37 -0.14 -18.97 0.72
N LYS A 38 -0.24 -20.02 -0.12
CA LYS A 38 0.88 -20.52 -0.93
C LYS A 38 1.06 -19.78 -2.26
N ASP A 39 -0.06 -19.34 -2.85
CA ASP A 39 -0.07 -18.69 -4.15
C ASP A 39 -0.67 -17.27 -4.02
N PRO A 40 0.18 -16.25 -3.82
CA PRO A 40 -0.28 -14.87 -3.67
C PRO A 40 -0.84 -14.29 -4.97
N ILE A 41 -0.45 -14.81 -6.14
CA ILE A 41 -0.99 -14.37 -7.43
C ILE A 41 -2.43 -14.85 -7.56
N TYR A 42 -2.69 -16.13 -7.28
CA TYR A 42 -4.04 -16.69 -7.25
C TYR A 42 -4.95 -15.95 -6.26
N PHE A 43 -4.46 -15.68 -5.05
CA PHE A 43 -5.21 -14.90 -4.07
C PHE A 43 -5.58 -13.52 -4.62
N SER A 44 -4.62 -12.84 -5.23
CA SER A 44 -4.81 -11.49 -5.76
C SER A 44 -5.86 -11.46 -6.87
N GLU A 45 -5.71 -12.29 -7.90
CA GLU A 45 -6.63 -12.28 -9.05
C GLU A 45 -8.04 -12.77 -8.69
N LYS A 46 -8.18 -13.64 -7.67
CA LYS A 46 -9.48 -14.21 -7.30
C LYS A 46 -10.26 -13.38 -6.28
N TYR A 47 -9.57 -12.80 -5.30
CA TYR A 47 -10.21 -12.18 -4.13
C TYR A 47 -10.05 -10.67 -4.04
N ILE A 48 -9.04 -10.08 -4.71
CA ILE A 48 -8.86 -8.63 -4.74
C ILE A 48 -9.69 -8.04 -5.88
N LYS A 49 -10.43 -6.98 -5.57
CA LYS A 49 -11.28 -6.29 -6.54
C LYS A 49 -10.92 -4.81 -6.63
N ILE A 50 -11.06 -4.26 -7.83
CA ILE A 50 -10.86 -2.84 -8.13
C ILE A 50 -12.18 -2.23 -8.59
N VAL A 51 -12.32 -0.92 -8.41
CA VAL A 51 -13.46 -0.16 -8.94
C VAL A 51 -13.10 0.31 -10.33
N HIS A 52 -13.73 -0.30 -11.33
CA HIS A 52 -13.72 0.16 -12.71
C HIS A 52 -14.75 1.27 -12.91
N VAL A 53 -14.43 2.27 -13.72
CA VAL A 53 -15.29 3.44 -13.98
C VAL A 53 -16.65 3.02 -14.55
N ASP A 54 -16.64 2.19 -15.61
CA ASP A 54 -17.88 1.76 -16.27
C ASP A 54 -18.51 0.48 -15.68
N HIS A 55 -17.70 -0.51 -15.30
CA HIS A 55 -18.17 -1.84 -14.91
C HIS A 55 -18.34 -2.04 -13.40
N GLY A 56 -18.02 -1.02 -12.58
CA GLY A 56 -18.07 -1.13 -11.14
C GLY A 56 -16.99 -2.05 -10.57
N VAL A 57 -17.35 -2.87 -9.57
CA VAL A 57 -16.36 -3.69 -8.84
C VAL A 57 -16.02 -4.95 -9.62
N ILE A 58 -14.80 -5.03 -10.16
CA ILE A 58 -14.29 -6.18 -10.93
C ILE A 58 -13.05 -6.80 -10.27
N PRO A 59 -12.77 -8.09 -10.44
CA PRO A 59 -11.50 -8.69 -10.02
C PRO A 59 -10.31 -7.98 -10.69
N ILE A 60 -9.19 -7.88 -9.97
CA ILE A 60 -7.96 -7.33 -10.55
C ILE A 60 -7.29 -8.34 -11.48
N GLU A 61 -6.90 -7.89 -12.66
CA GLU A 61 -5.99 -8.64 -13.53
C GLU A 61 -4.58 -8.09 -13.35
N LEU A 62 -3.67 -8.93 -12.87
CA LEU A 62 -2.28 -8.52 -12.63
C LEU A 62 -1.50 -8.51 -13.94
N TYR A 63 -0.74 -7.44 -14.16
CA TYR A 63 0.22 -7.38 -15.26
C TYR A 63 1.41 -8.31 -15.01
N ASP A 64 2.06 -8.77 -16.09
CA ASP A 64 3.17 -9.73 -16.00
C ASP A 64 4.31 -9.27 -15.08
N PHE A 65 4.67 -7.99 -15.16
CA PHE A 65 5.72 -7.43 -14.29
C PHE A 65 5.30 -7.41 -12.80
N GLN A 66 4.00 -7.27 -12.51
CA GLN A 66 3.48 -7.31 -11.14
C GLN A 66 3.57 -8.73 -10.58
N LYS A 67 3.23 -9.73 -11.39
CA LYS A 67 3.40 -11.16 -11.05
C LYS A 67 4.85 -11.48 -10.76
N GLU A 68 5.78 -10.99 -11.59
CA GLU A 68 7.21 -11.17 -11.38
C GLU A 68 7.69 -10.56 -10.05
N ILE A 69 7.24 -9.33 -9.73
CA ILE A 69 7.58 -8.68 -8.46
C ILE A 69 7.04 -9.47 -7.28
N ILE A 70 5.77 -9.90 -7.33
CA ILE A 70 5.12 -10.68 -6.26
C ILE A 70 5.86 -11.99 -6.03
N GLN A 71 6.22 -12.70 -7.11
CA GLN A 71 6.96 -13.95 -7.03
C GLN A 71 8.34 -13.73 -6.40
N LYS A 72 9.11 -12.76 -6.90
CA LYS A 72 10.43 -12.45 -6.34
C LYS A 72 10.38 -12.04 -4.88
N ALA A 73 9.38 -11.24 -4.50
CA ALA A 73 9.19 -10.81 -3.12
C ALA A 73 8.76 -11.96 -2.18
N THR A 74 8.06 -12.97 -2.71
CA THR A 74 7.63 -14.15 -1.95
C THR A 74 8.78 -15.14 -1.77
N ASP A 75 9.61 -15.32 -2.79
CA ASP A 75 10.72 -16.29 -2.78
C ASP A 75 11.96 -15.76 -2.05
N ASN A 76 12.12 -14.44 -1.94
CA ASN A 76 13.31 -13.82 -1.38
C ASN A 76 12.97 -12.94 -0.18
N ARG A 77 13.76 -13.08 0.89
CA ARG A 77 13.64 -12.24 2.09
C ARG A 77 13.78 -10.73 1.80
N ASN A 78 14.66 -10.37 0.85
CA ASN A 78 14.91 -9.00 0.43
C ASN A 78 14.82 -8.92 -1.10
N THR A 79 14.03 -8.00 -1.63
CA THR A 79 13.87 -7.77 -3.07
C THR A 79 14.02 -6.29 -3.38
N ILE A 80 14.91 -5.93 -4.32
CA ILE A 80 15.06 -4.58 -4.83
C ILE A 80 14.37 -4.50 -6.19
N VAL A 81 13.41 -3.60 -6.34
CA VAL A 81 12.64 -3.44 -7.57
C VAL A 81 12.91 -2.06 -8.16
N LEU A 82 13.46 -2.02 -9.38
CA LEU A 82 13.56 -0.80 -10.18
C LEU A 82 12.31 -0.66 -11.05
N THR A 83 11.50 0.38 -10.83
CA THR A 83 10.21 0.55 -11.53
C THR A 83 9.93 2.01 -11.87
N GLY A 84 9.43 2.26 -13.09
CA GLY A 84 9.12 3.61 -13.60
C GLY A 84 7.91 4.29 -12.94
N ARG A 85 7.66 5.57 -13.21
CA ARG A 85 6.50 6.29 -12.60
C ARG A 85 5.16 5.72 -13.06
N GLN A 86 4.12 5.91 -12.23
CA GLN A 86 2.70 5.63 -12.54
C GLN A 86 2.40 4.18 -12.98
N GLN A 87 3.20 3.21 -12.55
CA GLN A 87 3.01 1.78 -12.86
C GLN A 87 2.01 1.08 -11.91
N GLY A 88 0.98 1.81 -11.46
CA GLY A 88 0.00 1.28 -10.49
C GLY A 88 0.58 0.93 -9.12
N LYS A 89 1.75 1.50 -8.76
CA LYS A 89 2.35 1.36 -7.42
C LYS A 89 1.90 2.48 -6.49
N CYS A 90 1.52 2.11 -5.27
CA CYS A 90 1.14 3.04 -4.21
C CYS A 90 2.17 3.00 -3.09
N HIS A 91 2.41 4.16 -2.47
CA HIS A 91 3.13 4.27 -1.20
C HIS A 91 2.23 5.03 -0.25
N SER A 92 2.26 4.67 1.03
CA SER A 92 1.53 5.38 2.06
C SER A 92 2.38 6.54 2.60
N TYR A 93 1.73 7.55 3.16
CA TYR A 93 2.39 8.76 3.68
C TYR A 93 3.45 8.43 4.74
N ASP A 94 3.15 7.46 5.59
CA ASP A 94 3.94 6.95 6.71
C ASP A 94 5.09 6.01 6.31
N THR A 95 5.27 5.73 5.01
CA THR A 95 6.37 4.89 4.54
C THR A 95 7.69 5.55 4.93
N LYS A 96 8.56 4.83 5.65
CA LYS A 96 9.86 5.36 6.08
C LYS A 96 10.87 5.37 4.94
N LEU A 97 11.49 6.51 4.71
CA LEU A 97 12.61 6.73 3.81
C LEU A 97 13.89 6.94 4.61
N THR A 98 14.98 6.36 4.13
CA THR A 98 16.33 6.70 4.58
C THR A 98 16.91 7.73 3.61
N VAL A 99 17.04 8.97 4.07
CA VAL A 99 17.58 10.09 3.30
C VAL A 99 19.00 10.34 3.78
N ARG A 100 19.97 10.21 2.87
CA ARG A 100 21.36 10.55 3.15
C ARG A 100 21.63 12.00 2.73
N CYS A 101 22.16 12.80 3.65
CA CYS A 101 22.72 14.10 3.31
C CYS A 101 24.05 13.89 2.56
N VAL A 102 24.16 14.43 1.35
CA VAL A 102 25.37 14.27 0.53
C VAL A 102 26.53 15.09 1.10
N GLU A 103 26.24 16.25 1.69
CA GLU A 103 27.23 17.19 2.22
C GLU A 103 27.80 16.75 3.56
N THR A 104 26.94 16.32 4.50
CA THR A 104 27.37 15.89 5.85
C THR A 104 27.58 14.39 5.96
N GLY A 105 27.08 13.60 5.00
CA GLY A 105 27.15 12.13 5.02
C GLY A 105 26.15 11.46 5.98
N GLU A 106 25.45 12.24 6.80
CA GLU A 106 24.50 11.75 7.81
C GLU A 106 23.26 11.13 7.16
N ILE A 107 22.69 10.13 7.84
CA ILE A 107 21.51 9.39 7.39
C ILE A 107 20.34 9.74 8.31
N TYR A 108 19.26 10.21 7.72
CA TYR A 108 18.02 10.56 8.39
C TYR A 108 16.93 9.57 8.00
N GLU A 109 16.21 9.02 8.97
CA GLU A 109 15.00 8.25 8.72
C GLU A 109 13.79 9.19 8.87
N MET A 110 12.97 9.31 7.82
CA MET A 110 11.79 10.17 7.82
C MET A 110 10.65 9.57 6.98
N GLU A 111 9.41 9.95 7.26
CA GLU A 111 8.26 9.52 6.47
C GLU A 111 8.28 10.16 5.07
N VAL A 112 7.82 9.45 4.04
CA VAL A 112 7.70 9.95 2.65
C VAL A 112 6.94 11.26 2.62
N GLY A 113 5.87 11.36 3.40
CA GLY A 113 5.04 12.56 3.49
C GLY A 113 5.80 13.78 3.99
N VAL A 114 6.56 13.62 5.08
CA VAL A 114 7.41 14.68 5.64
C VAL A 114 8.48 15.08 4.65
N PHE A 115 9.10 14.10 3.97
CA PHE A 115 10.10 14.37 2.94
C PHE A 115 9.53 15.20 1.78
N PHE A 116 8.30 14.91 1.35
CA PHE A 116 7.64 15.64 0.27
C PHE A 116 7.36 17.10 0.65
N GLU A 117 6.86 17.36 1.86
CA GLU A 117 6.64 18.72 2.35
C GLU A 117 7.97 19.49 2.50
N TRP A 118 9.02 18.82 2.99
CA TRP A 118 10.37 19.40 3.04
C TRP A 118 10.89 19.78 1.65
N GLN A 119 10.67 18.96 0.62
CA GLN A 119 11.06 19.31 -0.76
C GLN A 119 10.33 20.54 -1.30
N LYS A 120 9.03 20.67 -1.03
CA LYS A 120 8.26 21.86 -1.41
C LYS A 120 8.81 23.11 -0.74
N PHE A 121 9.01 23.04 0.57
CA PHE A 121 9.58 24.14 1.36
C PHE A 121 10.95 24.56 0.81
N ARG A 122 11.83 23.59 0.54
CA ARG A 122 13.16 23.85 -0.04
C ARG A 122 13.08 24.57 -1.38
N LYS A 123 12.11 24.21 -2.24
CA LYS A 123 11.90 24.85 -3.53
C LYS A 123 11.48 26.31 -3.37
N GLN A 124 10.53 26.57 -2.49
CA GLN A 124 10.05 27.94 -2.20
C GLN A 124 11.17 28.82 -1.63
N VAL A 125 11.96 28.31 -0.69
CA VAL A 125 13.11 29.04 -0.12
C VAL A 125 14.14 29.34 -1.21
N LYS A 126 14.41 28.38 -2.11
CA LYS A 126 15.35 28.58 -3.22
C LYS A 126 14.84 29.64 -4.21
N GLU A 127 13.56 29.61 -4.54
CA GLU A 127 12.91 30.63 -5.36
C GLU A 127 13.02 32.00 -4.69
N PHE A 128 12.63 32.11 -3.41
CA PHE A 128 12.73 33.35 -2.63
C PHE A 128 14.15 33.92 -2.59
N LEU A 129 15.15 33.09 -2.26
CA LEU A 129 16.55 33.52 -2.23
C LEU A 129 17.05 33.97 -3.61
N SER A 130 16.58 33.32 -4.69
CA SER A 130 16.96 33.74 -6.05
C SER A 130 16.40 35.11 -6.42
N THR A 131 15.18 35.45 -5.99
CA THR A 131 14.57 36.77 -6.25
C THR A 131 15.25 37.89 -5.47
N CYS A 132 15.67 37.61 -4.23
CA CYS A 132 16.36 38.59 -3.38
C CYS A 132 17.80 38.88 -3.85
N LEU A 133 18.47 37.93 -4.51
CA LEU A 133 19.87 38.08 -4.96
C LEU A 133 20.03 38.66 -6.39
N THR A 134 18.92 38.87 -7.12
CA THR A 134 18.92 39.49 -8.46
C THR A 134 18.38 40.93 -8.47
N SER A 135 18.24 41.55 -7.31
CA SER A 135 17.69 42.92 -7.16
C SER A 135 18.76 43.99 -6.90
N ASP A 136 20.04 43.70 -7.17
CA ASP A 136 21.16 44.67 -7.21
C ASP A 136 21.68 44.86 -8.64
#